data_AF-A0A7S3WGI7-F1
#
_entry.id   AF-A0A7S3WGI7-F1
#
_cell.length_a   1.000
_cell.length_b   1.000
_cell.length_c   1.000
_cell.angle_alpha   90.00
_cell.angle_beta   90.00
_cell.angle_gamma   90.00
#
_symmetry.space_group_name_H-M   'P 1'
#
loop_
_entity.id
_entity.type
_entity.pdbx_description
1 polymer ?
#
loop_
_entity_poly.entity_id
_entity_poly.type
_entity_poly.pdbx_seq_one_letter_code
_entity_poly.pdbx_strand_id
1 'polypeptide(L)'
;WNVWKAAVRLEDSDIPSNYETLATTENPWTQQIEIDMGRTFPEQKTFGAEQQQRLKRILNAYASHNPGLGYCQGMNYVAGLLLLVSDHEEESFGVLCCLMDKPQFGLAGFYRERLPLL
;
A
#
# COMPACT_ATOMS: atom_id res chain seq x y z
N TRP A 1 -13.41 9.04 3.97
CA TRP A 1 -12.19 8.63 4.66
C TRP A 1 -12.40 8.19 6.11
N ASN A 2 -12.98 9.00 7.02
CA ASN A 2 -13.18 8.61 8.44
C ASN A 2 -13.92 7.27 8.64
N VAL A 3 -14.94 6.99 7.81
CA VAL A 3 -15.67 5.70 7.83
C VAL A 3 -14.73 4.52 7.55
N TRP A 4 -13.75 4.69 6.66
CA TRP A 4 -12.83 3.63 6.28
C TRP A 4 -11.80 3.39 7.38
N LYS A 5 -11.23 4.47 7.95
CA LYS A 5 -10.36 4.38 9.13
C LYS A 5 -11.08 3.69 10.30
N ALA A 6 -12.34 4.05 10.56
CA ALA A 6 -13.15 3.38 11.59
C ALA A 6 -13.44 1.91 11.25
N ALA A 7 -13.74 1.59 9.99
CA ALA A 7 -14.03 0.22 9.54
C ALA A 7 -12.82 -0.71 9.72
N VAL A 8 -11.61 -0.22 9.44
CA VAL A 8 -10.37 -0.99 9.66
C VAL A 8 -9.85 -0.92 11.10
N ARG A 9 -10.50 -0.12 11.95
CA ARG A 9 -10.06 0.22 13.31
C ARG A 9 -8.61 0.70 13.31
N LEU A 10 -8.33 1.71 12.50
CA LEU A 10 -7.00 2.31 12.41
C LEU A 10 -6.63 2.95 13.75
N GLU A 11 -5.50 2.53 14.29
CA GLU A 11 -4.86 3.09 15.48
C GLU A 11 -3.54 3.75 15.07
N ASP A 12 -3.06 4.74 15.83
CA ASP A 12 -1.78 5.40 15.53
C ASP A 12 -0.59 4.41 15.53
N SER A 13 -0.71 3.34 16.32
CA SER A 13 0.25 2.23 16.38
C SER A 13 0.33 1.39 15.10
N ASP A 14 -0.70 1.44 14.24
CA ASP A 14 -0.72 0.75 12.94
C ASP A 14 0.16 1.48 11.90
N ILE A 15 0.57 2.73 12.17
CA ILE A 15 1.51 3.50 11.35
C ILE A 15 2.88 3.48 12.03
N PRO A 16 3.81 2.62 11.58
CA PRO A 16 5.18 2.61 12.08
C PRO A 16 5.82 3.99 12.15
N SER A 17 6.40 4.33 13.31
CA SER A 17 7.10 5.61 13.52
C SER A 17 8.32 5.81 12.62
N ASN A 18 8.82 4.73 12.01
CA ASN A 18 9.90 4.74 11.03
C ASN A 18 9.41 4.71 9.57
N TYR A 19 8.15 5.10 9.30
CA TYR A 19 7.57 5.13 7.95
C TYR A 19 8.50 5.80 6.92
N GLU A 20 9.05 6.98 7.24
CA GLU A 20 9.94 7.72 6.34
C GLU A 20 11.16 6.89 5.91
N THR A 21 11.76 6.14 6.85
CA THR A 21 12.88 5.24 6.55
C THR A 21 12.44 4.07 5.67
N LEU A 22 11.30 3.45 5.99
CA LEU A 22 10.76 2.33 5.21
C LEU A 22 10.40 2.76 3.78
N ALA A 23 9.87 3.97 3.62
CA ALA A 23 9.43 4.55 2.35
C ALA A 23 10.60 4.87 1.42
N THR A 24 11.74 5.31 1.96
CA THR A 24 12.89 5.81 1.19
C THR A 24 14.00 4.79 0.99
N THR A 25 14.05 3.72 1.79
CA THR A 25 15.06 2.66 1.67
C THR A 25 14.71 1.71 0.54
N GLU A 26 15.64 1.48 -0.40
CA GLU A 26 15.44 0.49 -1.46
C GLU A 26 15.37 -0.94 -0.90
N ASN A 27 14.55 -1.77 -1.54
CA ASN A 27 14.37 -3.18 -1.21
C ASN A 27 14.21 -4.01 -2.51
N PRO A 28 14.17 -5.35 -2.43
CA PRO A 28 14.09 -6.20 -3.62
C PRO A 28 12.90 -5.93 -4.55
N TRP A 29 11.87 -5.23 -4.09
CA TRP A 29 10.65 -4.94 -4.86
C TRP A 29 10.60 -3.53 -5.45
N THR A 30 11.51 -2.62 -5.06
CA THR A 30 11.48 -1.20 -5.47
C THR A 30 11.41 -1.04 -6.99
N GLN A 31 12.18 -1.82 -7.75
CA GLN A 31 12.16 -1.77 -9.21
C GLN A 31 10.80 -2.18 -9.81
N GLN A 32 10.18 -3.24 -9.28
CA GLN A 32 8.86 -3.68 -9.74
C GLN A 32 7.78 -2.63 -9.40
N ILE A 33 7.87 -2.03 -8.22
CA ILE A 33 6.97 -0.94 -7.80
C ILE A 33 7.08 0.25 -8.76
N GLU A 34 8.29 0.64 -9.18
CA GLU A 34 8.53 1.74 -10.12
C GLU A 34 7.89 1.49 -11.49
N ILE A 35 8.02 0.27 -12.02
CA ILE A 35 7.37 -0.14 -13.27
C ILE A 35 5.85 0.03 -13.16
N ASP A 36 5.29 -0.28 -12.00
CA ASP A 36 3.85 -0.24 -11.77
C ASP A 36 3.28 1.18 -11.65
N MET A 37 4.11 2.19 -11.34
CA MET A 37 3.64 3.57 -11.15
C MET A 37 3.01 4.14 -12.42
N GLY A 38 3.63 3.90 -13.58
CA GLY A 38 3.15 4.41 -14.87
C GLY A 38 1.85 3.78 -15.35
N ARG A 39 1.49 2.59 -14.84
CA ARG A 39 0.25 1.87 -15.19
C ARG A 39 -0.86 2.00 -14.15
N THR A 40 -0.62 2.69 -13.04
CA THR A 40 -1.60 2.86 -11.97
C THR A 40 -2.41 4.13 -12.20
N PHE A 41 -3.70 3.97 -12.53
CA PHE A 41 -4.64 5.07 -12.82
C PHE A 41 -4.12 6.11 -13.83
N PRO A 42 -3.56 5.72 -15.00
CA PRO A 42 -2.90 6.65 -15.92
C PRO A 42 -3.84 7.70 -16.53
N GLU A 43 -5.14 7.40 -16.61
CA GLU A 43 -6.15 8.31 -17.17
C GLU A 43 -6.70 9.29 -16.12
N GLN A 44 -6.40 9.08 -14.83
CA GLN A 44 -6.93 9.90 -13.76
C GLN A 44 -6.09 11.17 -13.59
N LYS A 45 -6.67 12.32 -13.93
CA LYS A 45 -5.97 13.62 -13.89
C LYS A 45 -5.43 13.99 -12.51
N THR A 46 -6.11 13.55 -11.45
CA THR A 46 -5.68 13.80 -10.06
C THR A 46 -4.59 12.84 -9.60
N PHE A 47 -4.23 11.83 -10.39
CA PHE A 47 -3.19 10.85 -10.09
C PHE A 47 -1.93 11.13 -10.93
N GLY A 48 -1.36 12.31 -10.71
CA GLY A 48 -0.18 12.78 -11.44
C GLY A 48 1.14 12.29 -10.84
N ALA A 49 2.24 12.92 -11.24
CA ALA A 49 3.59 12.55 -10.82
C ALA A 49 3.77 12.57 -9.29
N GLU A 50 3.16 13.55 -8.61
CA GLU A 50 3.23 13.64 -7.15
C GLU A 50 2.55 12.43 -6.49
N GLN A 51 1.33 12.08 -6.89
CA GLN A 51 0.59 10.93 -6.37
C GLN A 51 1.31 9.62 -6.68
N GLN A 52 1.94 9.50 -7.85
CA GLN A 52 2.79 8.35 -8.18
C GLN A 52 4.00 8.23 -7.23
N GLN A 53 4.67 9.34 -6.88
CA GLN A 53 5.77 9.30 -5.91
C GLN A 53 5.29 8.93 -4.50
N ARG A 54 4.14 9.46 -4.07
CA ARG A 54 3.49 9.11 -2.80
C ARG A 54 3.09 7.63 -2.77
N LEU A 55 2.52 7.12 -3.86
CA LEU A 55 2.18 5.70 -4.01
C LEU A 55 3.42 4.81 -3.96
N LYS A 56 4.50 5.18 -4.66
CA LYS A 56 5.78 4.46 -4.61
C LYS A 56 6.25 4.33 -3.16
N ARG A 57 6.26 5.43 -2.40
CA ARG A 57 6.65 5.42 -0.98
C ARG A 57 5.78 4.50 -0.12
N ILE A 58 4.46 4.55 -0.27
CA ILE A 58 3.53 3.67 0.46
C ILE A 58 3.85 2.19 0.19
N LEU A 59 3.99 1.82 -1.10
CA LEU A 59 4.24 0.43 -1.49
C LEU A 59 5.63 -0.05 -1.07
N ASN A 60 6.63 0.82 -1.18
CA ASN A 60 7.99 0.52 -0.77
C ASN A 60 8.07 0.33 0.75
N ALA A 61 7.39 1.19 1.50
CA ALA A 61 7.27 1.07 2.95
C ALA A 61 6.57 -0.24 3.34
N TYR A 62 5.46 -0.59 2.66
CA TYR A 62 4.74 -1.84 2.94
C TYR A 62 5.59 -3.08 2.66
N ALA A 63 6.29 -3.12 1.53
CA ALA A 63 7.16 -4.25 1.19
C ALA A 63 8.27 -4.46 2.22
N SER A 64 8.82 -3.36 2.76
CA SER A 64 9.78 -3.39 3.87
C SER A 64 9.15 -3.74 5.22
N HIS A 65 7.91 -3.32 5.46
CA HIS A 65 7.16 -3.58 6.70
C HIS A 65 6.83 -5.08 6.86
N ASN A 66 6.37 -5.71 5.77
CA ASN A 66 6.03 -7.12 5.73
C ASN A 66 6.79 -7.85 4.61
N PRO A 67 8.11 -8.11 4.77
CA PRO A 67 8.92 -8.72 3.72
C PRO A 67 8.53 -10.18 3.42
N GLY A 68 7.77 -10.83 4.30
CA GLY A 68 7.24 -12.18 4.06
C GLY A 68 6.15 -12.20 2.99
N LEU A 69 5.42 -11.09 2.80
CA LEU A 69 4.52 -10.87 1.67
C LEU A 69 5.19 -10.06 0.56
N GLY A 70 5.98 -9.05 0.95
CA GLY A 70 6.64 -8.12 0.06
C GLY A 70 5.64 -7.28 -0.73
N TYR A 71 5.98 -7.03 -1.99
CA TYR A 71 5.07 -6.43 -2.96
C TYR A 71 4.68 -7.44 -4.03
N CYS A 72 3.38 -7.50 -4.31
CA CYS A 72 2.79 -8.27 -5.39
C CYS A 72 2.07 -7.33 -6.37
N GLN A 73 2.13 -7.66 -7.66
CA GLN A 73 1.39 -6.93 -8.69
C GLN A 73 -0.10 -6.88 -8.34
N GLY A 74 -0.71 -5.70 -8.50
CA GLY A 74 -2.11 -5.44 -8.15
C GLY A 74 -2.25 -4.65 -6.85
N MET A 75 -1.29 -4.75 -5.92
CA MET A 75 -1.29 -3.96 -4.68
C MET A 75 -1.23 -2.45 -4.95
N ASN A 76 -0.61 -2.05 -6.06
CA ASN A 76 -0.56 -0.67 -6.54
C ASN A 76 -1.95 -0.04 -6.74
N TYR A 77 -2.93 -0.82 -7.19
CA TYR A 77 -4.30 -0.31 -7.37
C TYR A 77 -5.03 -0.16 -6.03
N VAL A 78 -4.82 -1.08 -5.09
CA VAL A 78 -5.40 -0.97 -3.74
C VAL A 78 -4.83 0.26 -3.03
N ALA A 79 -3.50 0.36 -2.95
CA ALA A 79 -2.83 1.49 -2.32
C ALA A 79 -3.13 2.81 -3.03
N GLY A 80 -3.17 2.82 -4.36
CA GLY A 80 -3.52 4.01 -5.14
C GLY A 80 -4.96 4.46 -4.93
N LEU A 81 -5.92 3.54 -4.77
CA LEU A 81 -7.31 3.88 -4.43
C LEU A 81 -7.39 4.50 -3.04
N LEU A 82 -6.69 3.93 -2.05
CA LEU A 82 -6.63 4.49 -0.70
C LEU A 82 -6.08 5.91 -0.73
N LEU A 83 -4.98 6.13 -1.47
CA LEU A 83 -4.38 7.45 -1.63
C LEU A 83 -5.31 8.44 -2.35
N LEU A 84 -6.03 8.00 -3.39
CA LEU A 84 -7.01 8.85 -4.09
C LEU A 84 -8.16 9.30 -3.20
N VAL A 85 -8.62 8.43 -2.29
CA VAL A 85 -9.76 8.71 -1.41
C VAL A 85 -9.34 9.52 -0.19
N SER A 86 -8.15 9.28 0.34
CA SER A 86 -7.65 9.93 1.55
C SER A 86 -6.99 11.27 1.26
N ASP A 87 -6.21 11.36 0.18
CA ASP A 87 -5.17 12.36 -0.04
C ASP A 87 -4.16 12.50 1.13
N HIS A 88 -4.01 11.47 1.96
CA HIS A 88 -3.08 11.42 3.09
C HIS A 88 -2.19 10.18 2.99
N GLU A 89 -0.87 10.37 2.87
CA GLU A 89 0.06 9.29 2.51
C GLU A 89 0.22 8.25 3.64
N GLU A 90 0.64 8.70 4.82
CA GLU A 90 0.86 7.82 5.99
C GLU A 90 -0.43 7.13 6.44
N GLU A 91 -1.58 7.82 6.40
CA GLU A 91 -2.86 7.20 6.73
C GLU A 91 -3.25 6.13 5.69
N SER A 92 -2.93 6.34 4.41
CA SER A 92 -3.16 5.31 3.37
C SER A 92 -2.31 4.09 3.58
N PHE A 93 -1.04 4.28 3.97
CA PHE A 93 -0.15 3.21 4.37
C PHE A 93 -0.70 2.44 5.58
N GLY A 94 -1.10 3.13 6.66
CA GLY A 94 -1.68 2.48 7.84
C GLY A 94 -2.93 1.66 7.53
N VAL A 95 -3.83 2.18 6.69
CA VAL A 95 -5.01 1.43 6.24
C VAL A 95 -4.62 0.23 5.38
N LEU A 96 -3.61 0.35 4.52
CA LEU A 96 -3.07 -0.78 3.76
C LEU A 96 -2.54 -1.88 4.69
N CYS A 97 -1.72 -1.53 5.69
CA CYS A 97 -1.23 -2.47 6.70
C CYS A 97 -2.39 -3.14 7.44
N CYS A 98 -3.42 -2.37 7.86
CA CYS A 98 -4.59 -2.95 8.50
C CYS A 98 -5.26 -4.01 7.63
N LEU A 99 -5.51 -3.72 6.35
CA LEU A 99 -6.18 -4.65 5.45
C LEU A 99 -5.37 -5.91 5.20
N MET A 100 -4.05 -5.80 5.11
CA MET A 100 -3.18 -6.92 4.79
C MET A 100 -2.82 -7.76 6.02
N ASP A 101 -2.49 -7.11 7.13
CA ASP A 101 -1.83 -7.75 8.26
C ASP A 101 -2.82 -8.16 9.36
N LYS A 102 -3.97 -7.45 9.49
CA LYS A 102 -4.99 -7.84 10.47
C LYS A 102 -5.79 -9.06 9.96
N PRO A 103 -5.80 -10.20 10.68
CA PRO A 103 -6.37 -11.45 10.19
C PRO A 103 -7.84 -11.38 9.78
N GLN A 104 -8.64 -10.49 10.39
CA GLN A 104 -10.06 -10.35 10.10
C GLN A 104 -10.40 -9.85 8.69
N PHE A 105 -9.46 -9.20 8.00
CA PHE A 105 -9.69 -8.70 6.63
C PHE A 105 -9.17 -9.66 5.57
N GLY A 106 -8.15 -10.47 5.89
CA GLY A 106 -7.66 -11.56 5.05
C GLY A 106 -7.06 -11.14 3.70
N LEU A 107 -6.82 -9.84 3.45
CA LEU A 107 -6.43 -9.35 2.12
C LEU A 107 -5.08 -9.91 1.66
N ALA A 108 -4.11 -10.08 2.58
CA ALA A 108 -2.82 -10.69 2.28
C ALA A 108 -2.95 -12.12 1.71
N GLY A 109 -4.04 -12.83 2.02
CA GLY A 109 -4.31 -14.16 1.47
C GLY A 109 -4.43 -14.16 -0.05
N PHE A 110 -4.83 -13.05 -0.68
CA PHE A 110 -4.95 -12.93 -2.13
C PHE A 110 -3.62 -12.69 -2.85
N TYR A 111 -2.56 -12.35 -2.11
CA TYR A 111 -1.26 -11.98 -2.66
C TYR A 111 -0.15 -12.99 -2.35
N ARG A 112 -0.42 -14.00 -1.50
CA ARG A 112 0.53 -15.08 -1.23
C ARG A 112 0.65 -16.00 -2.44
N GLU A 113 1.87 -16.45 -2.71
CA GLU A 113 2.12 -17.53 -3.65
C GLU A 113 1.39 -18.80 -3.16
N ARG A 114 0.43 -19.30 -3.97
CA ARG A 114 -0.56 -20.36 -3.69
C ARG A 114 -1.89 -19.87 -3.13
N LEU A 115 -2.61 -19.04 -3.89
CA LEU A 115 -4.07 -19.09 -3.88
C LEU A 115 -4.50 -20.52 -4.22
N PRO A 116 -5.36 -21.20 -3.45
CA PRO A 116 -6.11 -22.31 -4.00
C PRO A 116 -6.93 -21.74 -5.16
N LEU A 117 -6.63 -22.17 -6.38
CA LEU A 117 -7.44 -21.87 -7.55
C LEU A 117 -8.86 -22.34 -7.25
N LEU A 118 -9.83 -21.43 -7.31
CA LEU A 118 -11.26 -21.74 -7.21
C LEU A 118 -11.67 -22.72 -8.32
#